data_AF-A0AA42IBE4-F1
#
_entry.id   AF-A0AA42IBE4-F1
#
_cell.length_a   1.000
_cell.length_b   1.000
_cell.length_c   1.000
_cell.angle_alpha   90.00
_cell.angle_beta   90.00
_cell.angle_gamma   90.00
#
_symmetry.space_group_name_H-M   'P 1'
#
loop_
_entity.id
_entity.type
_entity.pdbx_description
1 polymer ?
#
loop_
_entity_poly.entity_id
_entity_poly.type
_entity_poly.pdbx_seq_one_letter_code
_entity_poly.pdbx_strand_id
1 'polypeptide(L)'
;DYPGLDTSVFATNETVKNFLISSQPGTKRIDKPVYVIQGTADTNVPYPITQALVANLKTLGSPNVTLDPVIGASHTQAIVCRNAEAVDFIQTHMAAGTGIVLTDAQKDASTNENCTGIAPT
;
A
#
# COMPACT_ATOMS: atom_id res chain seq x y z
N ASP A 1 1.02 6.22 24.82
CA ASP A 1 2.30 6.55 25.46
C ASP A 1 3.26 5.37 25.42
N TYR A 2 4.55 5.65 25.17
CA TYR A 2 5.65 4.69 25.25
C TYR A 2 6.45 4.99 26.53
N PRO A 3 6.19 4.31 27.67
CA PRO A 3 6.75 4.69 28.97
C PRO A 3 8.27 4.56 29.08
N GLY A 4 8.87 3.73 28.21
CA GLY A 4 10.33 3.56 28.13
C GLY A 4 11.02 4.55 27.19
N LEU A 5 10.27 5.43 26.52
CA LEU A 5 10.83 6.41 25.59
C LEU A 5 11.07 7.73 26.31
N ASP A 6 12.33 8.10 26.52
CA ASP A 6 12.67 9.47 26.89
C ASP A 6 12.43 10.37 25.66
N THR A 7 11.30 11.07 25.66
CA THR A 7 10.87 11.92 24.54
C THR A 7 11.80 13.11 24.33
N SER A 8 12.48 13.58 25.38
CA SER A 8 13.43 14.70 25.28
C SER A 8 14.70 14.28 24.54
N VAL A 9 15.22 13.09 24.87
CA VAL A 9 16.38 12.51 24.19
C VAL A 9 15.99 12.07 22.79
N PHE A 10 14.85 11.39 22.61
CA PHE A 10 14.41 10.91 21.31
C PHE A 10 14.20 12.06 20.29
N ALA A 11 13.59 13.16 20.70
CA ALA A 11 13.34 14.30 19.82
C ALA A 11 14.61 15.10 19.48
N THR A 12 15.64 15.05 20.33
CA THR A 12 16.87 15.85 20.17
C THR A 12 18.05 15.06 19.64
N ASN A 13 18.03 13.73 19.77
CA ASN A 13 19.10 12.84 19.33
C ASN A 13 19.34 12.96 17.82
N GLU A 14 20.57 13.31 17.47
CA GLU A 14 20.95 13.60 16.07
C GLU A 14 20.83 12.37 15.17
N THR A 15 21.15 11.18 15.67
CA THR A 15 20.98 9.92 14.93
C THR A 15 19.51 9.65 14.65
N VAL A 16 18.63 9.85 15.64
CA VAL A 16 17.17 9.67 15.46
C VAL A 16 16.63 10.68 14.46
N LYS A 17 17.01 11.95 14.54
CA LYS A 17 16.60 12.98 13.56
C LYS A 17 17.02 12.61 12.15
N ASN A 18 18.29 12.26 11.96
CA ASN A 18 18.81 11.89 10.64
C ASN A 18 18.12 10.62 10.11
N PHE A 19 17.88 9.63 10.98
CA PHE A 19 17.10 8.46 10.62
C PHE A 19 15.69 8.84 10.15
N LEU A 20 14.95 9.64 10.92
CA LEU A 20 13.59 10.05 10.57
C LEU A 20 13.53 10.81 9.25
N ILE A 21 14.50 11.68 8.97
CA ILE A 21 14.61 12.38 7.68
C ILE A 21 14.89 11.39 6.53
N SER A 22 15.85 10.47 6.74
CA SER A 22 16.26 9.51 5.71
C SER A 22 15.23 8.41 5.42
N SER A 23 14.36 8.12 6.39
CA SER A 23 13.38 7.04 6.35
C SER A 23 12.01 7.48 5.84
N GLN A 24 11.90 8.71 5.32
CA GLN A 24 10.65 9.17 4.71
C GLN A 24 10.37 8.36 3.43
N PRO A 25 9.16 7.77 3.30
CA PRO A 25 8.80 7.01 2.13
C PRO A 25 8.55 7.97 0.95
N GLY A 26 8.81 7.51 -0.28
CA GLY A 26 8.55 8.31 -1.49
C GLY A 26 9.51 9.48 -1.70
N THR A 27 10.76 9.36 -1.24
CA THR A 27 11.83 10.37 -1.41
C THR A 27 12.65 10.21 -2.69
N LYS A 28 12.39 9.15 -3.46
CA LYS A 28 13.05 8.87 -4.75
C LYS A 28 12.00 8.60 -5.82
N ARG A 29 12.24 9.12 -7.02
CA ARG A 29 11.43 8.86 -8.22
C ARG A 29 11.46 7.37 -8.56
N ILE A 30 10.32 6.85 -9.01
CA ILE A 30 10.17 5.48 -9.51
C ILE A 30 9.70 5.54 -10.96
N ASP A 31 10.50 4.99 -11.87
CA ASP A 31 10.23 5.01 -13.32
C ASP A 31 9.45 3.78 -13.81
N LYS A 32 9.14 2.86 -12.91
CA LYS A 32 8.33 1.67 -13.20
C LYS A 32 6.87 1.91 -12.83
N PRO A 33 5.92 1.21 -13.47
CA PRO A 33 4.54 1.19 -13.00
C PRO A 33 4.47 0.76 -11.53
N VAL A 34 3.65 1.46 -10.74
CA VAL A 34 3.37 1.17 -9.33
C VAL A 34 1.86 1.20 -9.12
N TYR A 35 1.33 0.11 -8.58
CA TYR A 35 -0.05 0.01 -8.13
C TYR A 35 -0.09 -0.12 -6.61
N VAL A 36 -0.78 0.81 -5.96
CA VAL A 36 -0.89 0.90 -4.50
C VAL A 36 -2.33 0.64 -4.11
N ILE A 37 -2.57 -0.47 -3.42
CA ILE A 37 -3.87 -0.82 -2.84
C ILE A 37 -3.82 -0.46 -1.36
N GLN A 38 -4.83 0.26 -0.86
CA GLN A 38 -4.89 0.62 0.55
C GLN A 38 -6.33 0.67 1.06
N GLY A 39 -6.61 -0.05 2.14
CA GLY A 39 -7.89 0.05 2.85
C GLY A 39 -8.04 1.39 3.55
N THR A 40 -9.20 2.04 3.41
CA THR A 40 -9.43 3.35 4.06
C THR A 40 -9.74 3.24 5.56
N ALA A 41 -10.05 2.04 6.05
CA ALA A 41 -10.26 1.75 7.47
C ALA A 41 -9.07 0.98 8.09
N ASP A 42 -7.93 0.90 7.40
CA ASP A 42 -6.71 0.28 7.91
C ASP A 42 -6.14 1.06 9.10
N THR A 43 -6.12 0.42 10.27
CA THR A 43 -5.56 0.96 11.51
C THR A 43 -4.08 0.65 11.71
N ASN A 44 -3.55 -0.32 10.96
CA ASN A 44 -2.16 -0.77 11.05
C ASN A 44 -1.27 0.12 10.19
N VAL A 45 -1.75 0.46 8.99
CA VAL A 45 -1.14 1.43 8.08
C VAL A 45 -2.19 2.47 7.71
N PRO A 46 -2.22 3.63 8.38
CA PRO A 46 -3.25 4.63 8.14
C PRO A 46 -3.25 5.14 6.69
N TYR A 47 -4.42 5.10 6.05
CA TYR A 47 -4.61 5.55 4.66
C TYR A 47 -3.96 6.91 4.32
N PRO A 48 -4.02 7.96 5.18
CA PRO A 48 -3.38 9.24 4.88
C PRO A 48 -1.87 9.14 4.64
N ILE A 49 -1.19 8.19 5.29
CA ILE A 49 0.25 7.97 5.11
C ILE A 49 0.54 7.42 3.71
N THR A 50 -0.23 6.41 3.28
CA THR A 50 -0.11 5.84 1.94
C THR A 50 -0.49 6.85 0.85
N GLN A 51 -1.49 7.70 1.11
CA GLN A 51 -1.86 8.80 0.22
C GLN A 51 -0.72 9.80 0.05
N ALA A 52 -0.08 10.21 1.15
CA ALA A 52 1.07 11.12 1.13
C ALA A 52 2.26 10.52 0.37
N LEU A 53 2.55 9.23 0.57
CA LEU A 53 3.57 8.49 -0.19
C LEU A 53 3.33 8.61 -1.71
N VAL A 54 2.11 8.33 -2.18
CA VAL A 54 1.77 8.40 -3.61
C VAL A 54 1.89 9.82 -4.14
N ALA A 55 1.42 10.81 -3.37
CA ALA A 55 1.52 12.23 -3.76
C ALA A 55 3.00 12.67 -3.90
N ASN A 56 3.87 12.23 -2.98
CA ASN A 56 5.30 12.52 -3.04
C ASN A 56 5.96 11.87 -4.27
N LEU A 57 5.66 10.61 -4.56
CA LEU A 57 6.18 9.93 -5.74
C LEU A 57 5.78 10.64 -7.04
N LYS A 58 4.52 11.12 -7.14
CA LYS A 58 4.04 11.92 -8.27
C LYS A 58 4.76 13.26 -8.36
N THR A 59 4.98 13.94 -7.24
CA THR A 59 5.71 15.21 -7.16
C THR A 59 7.17 15.06 -7.64
N LEU A 60 7.79 13.91 -7.35
CA LEU A 60 9.12 13.56 -7.85
C LEU A 60 9.16 13.20 -9.34
N GLY A 61 8.02 13.24 -10.05
CA GLY A 61 7.95 12.93 -11.47
C GLY A 61 7.90 11.42 -11.79
N SER A 62 7.43 10.59 -10.85
CA SER A 62 7.17 9.17 -11.14
C SER A 62 5.97 9.06 -12.07
N PRO A 63 6.12 8.54 -13.30
CA PRO A 63 5.11 8.72 -14.36
C PRO A 63 3.87 7.85 -14.16
N ASN A 64 4.01 6.69 -13.53
CA ASN A 64 2.99 5.63 -13.53
C ASN A 64 2.72 5.12 -12.10
N VAL A 65 2.18 5.97 -11.23
CA VAL A 65 1.83 5.61 -9.84
C VAL A 65 0.32 5.77 -9.63
N THR A 66 -0.36 4.67 -9.35
CA THR A 66 -1.80 4.61 -9.12
C THR A 66 -2.09 4.24 -7.67
N LEU A 67 -3.02 4.96 -7.05
CA LEU A 67 -3.58 4.64 -5.73
C LEU A 67 -5.02 4.16 -5.92
N ASP A 68 -5.32 2.97 -5.40
CA ASP A 68 -6.64 2.37 -5.35
C ASP A 68 -7.09 2.26 -3.88
N PRO A 69 -7.89 3.23 -3.40
CA PRO A 69 -8.48 3.20 -2.07
C PRO A 69 -9.63 2.17 -2.02
N VAL A 70 -9.51 1.20 -1.11
CA VAL A 70 -10.58 0.22 -0.84
C VAL A 70 -11.42 0.73 0.32
N ILE A 71 -12.57 1.33 -0.01
CA ILE A 71 -13.43 2.01 0.96
C ILE A 71 -13.92 1.04 2.03
N GLY A 72 -13.68 1.40 3.29
CA GLY A 72 -14.13 0.64 4.47
C GLY A 72 -13.33 -0.63 4.76
N ALA A 73 -12.38 -1.02 3.91
CA ALA A 73 -11.56 -2.20 4.13
C ALA A 73 -10.47 -1.95 5.17
N SER A 74 -10.23 -2.96 6.00
CA SER A 74 -9.07 -3.06 6.89
C SER A 74 -7.81 -3.53 6.15
N HIS A 75 -6.72 -3.72 6.90
CA HIS A 75 -5.39 -4.06 6.38
C HIS A 75 -5.37 -5.25 5.41
N THR A 76 -5.91 -6.41 5.81
CA THR A 76 -5.88 -7.62 4.99
C THR A 76 -7.02 -7.66 3.97
N GLN A 77 -8.17 -7.08 4.31
CA GLN A 77 -9.34 -7.03 3.42
C GLN A 77 -9.02 -6.31 2.11
N ALA A 78 -8.33 -5.17 2.16
CA ALA A 78 -8.01 -4.40 0.97
C ALA A 78 -7.29 -5.22 -0.12
N ILE A 79 -6.36 -6.08 0.30
CA ILE A 79 -5.60 -6.95 -0.59
C ILE A 79 -6.51 -8.02 -1.22
N VAL A 80 -7.31 -8.70 -0.41
CA VAL A 80 -8.22 -9.75 -0.90
C VAL A 80 -9.23 -9.15 -1.88
N CYS A 81 -9.80 -7.99 -1.56
CA CYS A 81 -10.86 -7.38 -2.37
C CYS A 81 -10.36 -6.73 -3.66
N ARG A 82 -9.05 -6.60 -3.80
CA ARG A 82 -8.39 -6.14 -5.03
C ARG A 82 -7.51 -7.21 -5.65
N ASN A 83 -7.78 -8.49 -5.35
CA ASN A 83 -6.98 -9.60 -5.85
C ASN A 83 -6.98 -9.63 -7.38
N ALA A 84 -8.13 -9.43 -8.02
CA ALA A 84 -8.23 -9.40 -9.46
C ALA A 84 -7.37 -8.28 -10.07
N GLU A 85 -7.50 -7.07 -9.55
CA GLU A 85 -6.76 -5.89 -10.00
C GLU A 85 -5.25 -6.02 -9.75
N ALA A 86 -4.85 -6.60 -8.61
CA ALA A 86 -3.45 -6.88 -8.31
C ALA A 86 -2.85 -7.89 -9.30
N VAL A 87 -3.57 -8.98 -9.58
CA VAL A 87 -3.14 -9.99 -10.56
C VAL A 87 -3.06 -9.39 -11.96
N ASP A 88 -4.04 -8.58 -12.37
CA ASP A 88 -4.05 -7.92 -13.68
C ASP A 88 -2.88 -6.96 -13.86
N PHE A 89 -2.58 -6.18 -12.81
CA PHE A 89 -1.41 -5.31 -12.81
C PHE A 89 -0.11 -6.11 -12.97
N ILE A 90 0.03 -7.23 -12.25
CA ILE A 90 1.19 -8.13 -12.36
C ILE A 90 1.28 -8.74 -13.76
N GLN A 91 0.19 -9.25 -14.31
CA GLN A 91 0.17 -9.85 -15.65
C GLN A 91 0.51 -8.83 -16.74
N THR A 92 0.10 -7.57 -16.56
CA THR A 92 0.35 -6.49 -17.53
C THR A 92 1.79 -5.97 -17.46
N HIS A 93 2.34 -5.79 -16.26
CA HIS A 93 3.60 -5.06 -16.06
C HIS A 93 4.77 -5.93 -15.58
N MET A 94 4.51 -7.18 -15.18
CA MET A 94 5.47 -8.11 -14.56
C MET A 94 5.27 -9.56 -15.03
N ALA A 95 4.88 -9.77 -16.29
CA ALA A 95 4.65 -11.10 -16.84
C ALA A 95 5.89 -12.00 -16.69
N ALA A 96 5.71 -13.20 -16.14
CA ALA A 96 6.79 -14.18 -15.92
C ALA A 96 7.30 -14.86 -17.22
N GLY A 97 6.75 -14.51 -18.38
CA GLY A 97 7.13 -15.10 -19.67
C GLY A 97 6.70 -16.57 -19.86
N THR A 98 5.88 -17.11 -18.95
CA THR A 98 5.42 -18.51 -18.96
C THR A 98 4.25 -18.75 -19.92
N GLY A 99 3.63 -17.70 -20.44
CA GLY A 99 2.37 -17.77 -21.19
C GLY A 99 1.14 -18.09 -20.33
N ILE A 100 1.32 -18.26 -19.01
CA ILE A 100 0.22 -18.49 -18.08
C ILE A 100 -0.47 -17.17 -17.77
N VAL A 101 -1.76 -17.09 -18.08
CA VAL A 101 -2.64 -15.97 -17.74
C VAL A 101 -3.82 -16.54 -16.96
N LEU A 102 -3.98 -16.07 -15.72
CA LEU A 102 -5.15 -16.39 -14.89
C LEU A 102 -6.40 -15.75 -15.49
N THR A 103 -7.46 -16.55 -15.58
CA THR A 103 -8.78 -16.09 -15.99
C THR A 103 -9.45 -15.24 -14.90
N ASP A 104 -10.48 -14.48 -15.27
CA ASP A 104 -11.30 -13.72 -14.33
C ASP A 104 -11.80 -14.56 -13.16
N ALA A 105 -12.32 -15.76 -13.44
CA ALA A 105 -12.79 -16.68 -12.40
C ALA A 105 -11.67 -17.15 -11.44
N GLN A 106 -10.41 -17.19 -11.89
CA GLN A 106 -9.28 -17.62 -11.05
C GLN A 106 -8.75 -16.50 -10.15
N LYS A 107 -8.96 -15.24 -10.53
CA LYS A 107 -8.52 -14.07 -9.75
C LYS A 107 -9.66 -13.40 -8.97
N ASP A 108 -10.91 -13.75 -9.26
CA ASP A 108 -12.08 -13.20 -8.58
C ASP A 108 -12.13 -13.64 -7.11
N ALA A 109 -12.07 -12.66 -6.22
CA ALA A 109 -12.24 -12.82 -4.78
C ALA A 109 -13.50 -12.11 -4.26
N SER A 110 -14.40 -11.67 -5.14
CA SER A 110 -15.60 -10.91 -4.79
C SER A 110 -16.55 -11.67 -3.86
N THR A 111 -16.57 -13.01 -3.95
CA THR A 111 -17.36 -13.88 -3.07
C THR A 111 -16.68 -14.20 -1.74
N ASN A 112 -15.46 -13.71 -1.51
CA ASN A 112 -14.77 -13.91 -0.25
C ASN A 112 -15.49 -13.12 0.86
N GLU A 113 -15.72 -13.74 2.02
CA GLU A 113 -16.38 -13.11 3.18
C GLU A 113 -15.73 -11.78 3.60
N ASN A 114 -14.41 -11.66 3.39
CA ASN A 114 -13.65 -10.45 3.70
C ASN A 114 -13.98 -9.27 2.77
N CYS A 115 -14.69 -9.53 1.65
CA CYS A 115 -15.01 -8.58 0.60
C CYS A 115 -16.51 -8.35 0.40
N THR A 116 -17.35 -9.14 1.06
CA THR A 116 -18.80 -8.95 1.05
C THR A 116 -19.29 -7.95 2.10
N GLY A 117 -18.38 -7.41 2.93
CA GLY A 117 -18.73 -6.45 3.99
C GLY A 117 -19.33 -7.11 5.24
N ILE A 118 -19.27 -8.44 5.35
CA ILE A 118 -19.64 -9.19 6.55
C ILE A 118 -18.40 -9.29 7.43
N ALA A 119 -18.47 -8.79 8.66
CA ALA A 119 -17.37 -8.97 9.61
C ALA A 119 -17.12 -10.48 9.82
N PRO A 120 -15.85 -10.96 9.81
CA PRO A 120 -15.54 -12.35 10.13
C PRO A 120 -16.15 -12.70 11.49
N THR A 121 -16.97 -13.74 11.55
CA THR A 121 -17.57 -14.26 12.80
C THR A 121 -16.55 -14.98 13.65
#